data_AF-A0A954YK51-F1
#
_entry.id   AF-A0A954YK51-F1
#
_cell.length_a   1.000
_cell.length_b   1.000
_cell.length_c   1.000
_cell.angle_alpha   90.00
_cell.angle_beta   90.00
_cell.angle_gamma   90.00
#
_symmetry.space_group_name_H-M   'P 1'
#
loop_
_entity.id
_entity.type
_entity.pdbx_description
1 polymer ?
#
loop_
_entity_poly.entity_id
_entity_poly.type
_entity_poly.pdbx_seq_one_letter_code
_entity_poly.pdbx_strand_id
1 'polypeptide(L)'
;MQIINYPHPTLRHVSKPLRRVDAELRSMIGQMFELMYEHKGVGLAANQVDLPYRMFVANPTGEAAEKDSEMVFINPVLSNPKGQDEGEEGCLSMPGVHGDVRRAEKITVAAFNLAGEEIQAEVDGLLARILQHETDHLDGKLFIDRLSVTAAMAVRDALEELEADFASKRGLGHIASDADIAKRLADLEQLRT
;
A
#
# COMPACT_ATOMS: atom_id res chain seq x y z
N MET A 1 10.48 2.97 11.41
CA MET A 1 9.70 2.90 10.16
C MET A 1 8.82 4.14 10.08
N GLN A 2 8.46 4.63 8.88
CA GLN A 2 7.53 5.75 8.72
C GLN A 2 6.77 5.61 7.39
N ILE A 3 5.58 6.19 7.30
CA ILE A 3 4.84 6.26 6.03
C ILE A 3 5.48 7.33 5.14
N ILE A 4 5.75 6.98 3.88
CA ILE A 4 6.23 7.92 2.86
C ILE A 4 5.05 8.53 2.11
N ASN A 5 5.19 9.80 1.76
CA ASN A 5 4.15 10.56 1.09
C ASN A 5 4.41 10.67 -0.42
N TYR A 6 3.35 10.80 -1.19
CA TYR A 6 3.42 11.17 -2.60
C TYR A 6 4.18 12.48 -2.78
N PRO A 7 5.04 12.62 -3.83
CA PRO A 7 5.37 11.66 -4.89
C PRO A 7 6.66 10.84 -4.64
N HIS A 8 6.93 10.38 -3.42
CA HIS A 8 8.16 9.59 -3.13
C HIS A 8 8.32 8.41 -4.11
N PRO A 9 9.51 8.24 -4.74
CA PRO A 9 9.68 7.32 -5.88
C PRO A 9 9.38 5.86 -5.56
N THR A 10 9.60 5.41 -4.32
CA THR A 10 9.26 4.05 -3.87
C THR A 10 7.78 3.71 -4.03
N LEU A 11 6.87 4.69 -3.99
CA LEU A 11 5.44 4.46 -4.22
C LEU A 11 5.14 4.00 -5.66
N ARG A 12 6.05 4.27 -6.60
CA ARG A 12 6.00 3.82 -8.00
C ARG A 12 6.90 2.61 -8.28
N HIS A 13 7.62 2.12 -7.27
CA HIS A 13 8.52 0.97 -7.40
C HIS A 13 7.72 -0.34 -7.35
N VAL A 14 7.90 -1.21 -8.34
CA VAL A 14 7.24 -2.53 -8.39
C VAL A 14 7.89 -3.44 -7.35
N SER A 15 7.11 -3.81 -6.34
CA SER A 15 7.56 -4.60 -5.19
C SER A 15 7.84 -6.05 -5.59
N LYS A 16 8.87 -6.64 -4.97
CA LYS A 16 9.36 -7.99 -5.28
C LYS A 16 8.78 -9.06 -4.36
N PRO A 17 8.47 -10.25 -4.90
CA PRO A 17 8.03 -11.37 -4.08
C PRO A 17 9.04 -11.76 -3.00
N LEU A 18 8.54 -11.96 -1.78
CA LEU A 18 9.34 -12.46 -0.65
C LEU A 18 9.52 -13.98 -0.76
N ARG A 19 10.74 -14.48 -0.50
CA ARG A 19 11.03 -15.92 -0.45
C ARG A 19 10.92 -16.53 0.94
N ARG A 20 11.07 -15.72 2.00
CA ARG A 20 11.06 -16.18 3.40
C ARG A 20 10.55 -15.09 4.33
N VAL A 21 9.96 -15.52 5.44
CA VAL A 21 9.55 -14.65 6.55
C VAL A 21 10.48 -14.88 7.73
N ASP A 22 11.45 -13.99 7.91
CA ASP A 22 12.38 -14.00 9.03
C ASP A 22 11.86 -13.15 10.22
N ALA A 23 12.58 -13.19 11.35
CA ALA A 23 12.20 -12.47 12.56
C ALA A 23 12.18 -10.94 12.36
N GLU A 24 13.08 -10.41 11.53
CA GLU A 24 13.14 -8.99 11.23
C GLU A 24 11.91 -8.55 10.41
N LEU A 25 11.50 -9.34 9.42
CA LEU A 25 10.27 -9.09 8.66
C LEU A 25 9.03 -9.15 9.57
N ARG A 26 8.96 -10.10 10.51
CA ARG A 26 7.86 -10.14 11.50
C ARG A 26 7.79 -8.88 12.34
N SER A 27 8.95 -8.35 12.76
CA SER A 27 9.00 -7.07 13.48
C SER A 27 8.58 -5.88 12.61
N MET A 28 8.98 -5.86 11.34
CA MET A 28 8.54 -4.84 10.38
C MET A 28 7.02 -4.88 10.16
N ILE A 29 6.43 -6.06 10.02
CA ILE A 29 4.97 -6.24 9.89
C ILE A 29 4.23 -5.70 11.12
N GLY A 30 4.75 -5.95 12.33
CA GLY A 30 4.18 -5.37 13.55
C GLY A 30 4.20 -3.83 13.53
N GLN A 31 5.33 -3.23 13.14
CA GLN A 31 5.44 -1.78 12.98
C GLN A 31 4.49 -1.23 11.90
N MET A 32 4.23 -1.99 10.84
CA MET A 32 3.26 -1.60 9.80
C MET A 32 1.84 -1.52 10.36
N PHE A 33 1.41 -2.50 11.19
CA PHE A 33 0.11 -2.41 11.86
C PHE A 33 0.03 -1.20 12.80
N GLU A 34 1.06 -0.97 13.61
CA GLU A 34 1.13 0.19 14.52
C GLU A 34 0.95 1.51 13.74
N LEU A 35 1.70 1.70 12.65
CA LEU A 35 1.59 2.88 11.79
C LEU A 35 0.22 2.99 11.10
N MET A 36 -0.33 1.87 10.63
CA MET A 36 -1.65 1.83 10.01
C MET A 36 -2.72 2.35 10.98
N TYR A 37 -2.73 1.88 12.22
CA TYR A 37 -3.70 2.34 13.23
C TYR A 37 -3.45 3.78 13.68
N GLU A 38 -2.20 4.20 13.86
CA GLU A 38 -1.85 5.58 14.21
C GLU A 38 -2.44 6.59 13.20
N HIS A 39 -2.44 6.21 11.92
CA HIS A 39 -2.95 7.03 10.83
C HIS A 39 -4.41 6.70 10.45
N LYS A 40 -5.11 5.91 11.29
CA LYS A 40 -6.52 5.52 11.10
C LYS A 40 -6.80 4.85 9.75
N GLY A 41 -5.85 4.06 9.26
CA GLY A 41 -5.98 3.28 8.03
C GLY A 41 -6.57 1.88 8.27
N VAL A 42 -7.01 1.26 7.18
CA VAL A 42 -7.52 -0.13 7.13
C VAL A 42 -6.60 -1.08 6.34
N GLY A 43 -5.58 -0.52 5.70
CA GLY A 43 -4.54 -1.22 4.94
C GLY A 43 -3.25 -0.40 4.89
N LEU A 44 -2.12 -1.09 4.75
CA LEU A 44 -0.81 -0.47 4.54
C LEU A 44 0.12 -1.42 3.76
N ALA A 45 0.51 -1.03 2.56
CA ALA A 45 1.48 -1.74 1.74
C ALA A 45 2.93 -1.46 2.14
N ALA A 46 3.80 -2.46 1.98
CA ALA A 46 5.19 -2.34 2.42
C ALA A 46 5.97 -1.21 1.69
N ASN A 47 5.65 -0.92 0.43
CA ASN A 47 6.28 0.19 -0.28
C ASN A 47 5.87 1.56 0.27
N GLN A 48 4.72 1.69 0.94
CA GLN A 48 4.33 2.91 1.66
C GLN A 48 5.17 3.15 2.92
N VAL A 49 5.93 2.17 3.38
CA VAL A 49 6.94 2.32 4.43
C VAL A 49 8.36 2.12 3.91
N ASP A 50 8.53 2.39 2.62
CA ASP A 50 9.81 2.42 1.92
C ASP A 50 10.51 1.04 1.83
N LEU A 51 9.73 -0.04 1.81
CA LEU A 51 10.19 -1.42 1.64
C LEU A 51 9.73 -1.99 0.29
N PRO A 52 10.63 -2.55 -0.55
CA PRO A 52 10.30 -3.04 -1.90
C PRO A 52 9.70 -4.45 -1.89
N TYR A 53 8.96 -4.83 -0.86
CA TYR A 53 8.49 -6.20 -0.66
C TYR A 53 7.02 -6.33 -1.05
N ARG A 54 6.68 -7.40 -1.78
CA ARG A 54 5.32 -7.67 -2.23
C ARG A 54 4.48 -8.22 -1.07
N MET A 55 4.09 -7.35 -0.15
CA MET A 55 3.20 -7.67 0.96
C MET A 55 2.48 -6.42 1.49
N PHE A 56 1.32 -6.63 2.11
CA PHE A 56 0.62 -5.59 2.86
C PHE A 56 -0.02 -6.16 4.12
N VAL A 57 -0.34 -5.27 5.06
CA VAL A 57 -1.17 -5.56 6.22
C VAL A 57 -2.56 -4.95 6.00
N ALA A 58 -3.58 -5.58 6.57
CA ALA A 58 -4.95 -5.08 6.52
C ALA A 58 -5.71 -5.40 7.80
N ASN A 59 -6.57 -4.49 8.21
CA ASN A 59 -7.62 -4.74 9.19
C ASN A 59 -8.87 -3.95 8.75
N PRO A 60 -9.90 -4.62 8.22
CA PRO A 60 -11.10 -3.94 7.72
C PRO A 60 -11.89 -3.16 8.78
N THR A 61 -11.67 -3.42 10.08
CA THR A 61 -12.29 -2.64 11.15
C THR A 61 -11.58 -1.31 11.40
N GLY A 62 -10.28 -1.22 11.07
CA GLY A 62 -9.44 -0.06 11.39
C GLY A 62 -9.11 0.09 12.89
N GLU A 63 -9.53 -0.85 13.74
CA GLU A 63 -9.45 -0.74 15.19
C GLU A 63 -8.36 -1.65 15.77
N ALA A 64 -7.37 -1.06 16.45
CA ALA A 64 -6.27 -1.80 17.08
C ALA A 64 -6.72 -2.76 18.21
N ALA A 65 -7.93 -2.56 18.74
CA ALA A 65 -8.54 -3.45 19.73
C ALA A 65 -9.01 -4.78 19.09
N GLU A 66 -9.34 -4.78 17.80
CA GLU A 66 -9.88 -5.92 17.06
C GLU A 66 -8.75 -6.71 16.38
N LYS A 67 -7.77 -7.18 17.17
CA LYS A 67 -6.57 -7.87 16.65
C LYS A 67 -6.86 -9.15 15.89
N ASP A 68 -7.97 -9.83 16.20
CA ASP A 68 -8.37 -11.05 15.48
C ASP A 68 -8.80 -10.76 14.03
N SER A 69 -9.00 -9.49 13.67
CA SER A 69 -9.26 -9.03 12.31
C SER A 69 -7.98 -8.64 11.53
N GLU A 70 -6.79 -8.76 12.15
CA GLU A 70 -5.52 -8.49 11.47
C GLU A 70 -5.20 -9.56 10.43
N MET A 71 -4.95 -9.10 9.21
CA MET A 71 -4.61 -9.93 8.07
C MET A 71 -3.27 -9.49 7.47
N VAL A 72 -2.45 -10.46 7.09
CA VAL A 72 -1.20 -10.22 6.36
C VAL A 72 -1.25 -10.99 5.06
N PHE A 73 -1.02 -10.28 3.95
CA PHE A 73 -1.00 -10.87 2.62
C PHE A 73 0.39 -10.77 2.04
N ILE A 74 1.07 -11.91 1.92
CA ILE A 74 2.41 -12.02 1.35
C ILE A 74 2.29 -12.58 -0.07
N ASN A 75 2.99 -11.95 -1.00
CA ASN A 75 2.98 -12.25 -2.43
C ASN A 75 1.56 -12.35 -3.04
N PRO A 76 0.64 -11.40 -2.74
CA PRO A 76 -0.72 -11.48 -3.23
C PRO A 76 -0.81 -11.45 -4.75
N VAL A 77 -1.71 -12.27 -5.28
CA VAL A 77 -2.16 -12.30 -6.67
C VAL A 77 -3.68 -12.24 -6.67
N LEU A 78 -4.23 -11.22 -7.34
CA LEU A 78 -5.68 -11.06 -7.49
C LEU A 78 -6.12 -11.56 -8.85
N SER A 79 -7.26 -12.24 -8.91
CA SER A 79 -7.82 -12.83 -10.13
C SER A 79 -9.35 -12.85 -10.11
N ASN A 80 -9.97 -13.27 -11.22
CA ASN A 80 -11.42 -13.43 -11.37
C ASN A 80 -12.25 -12.22 -10.91
N PRO A 81 -11.96 -10.98 -11.38
CA PRO A 81 -12.76 -9.82 -11.02
C PRO A 81 -14.21 -9.98 -11.50
N LYS A 82 -15.18 -9.71 -10.63
CA LYS A 82 -16.62 -9.75 -10.93
C LYS A 82 -17.30 -8.49 -10.39
N GLY A 83 -18.35 -8.07 -11.09
CA GLY A 83 -19.12 -6.89 -10.72
C GLY A 83 -18.32 -5.60 -10.84
N GLN A 84 -18.94 -4.50 -10.42
CA GLN A 84 -18.33 -3.18 -10.39
C GLN A 84 -18.83 -2.46 -9.16
N ASP A 85 -17.89 -1.90 -8.40
CA ASP A 85 -18.15 -1.11 -7.20
C ASP A 85 -17.47 0.26 -7.34
N GLU A 86 -18.20 1.33 -7.08
CA GLU A 86 -17.70 2.71 -7.08
C GLU A 86 -17.84 3.25 -5.66
N GLY A 87 -16.75 3.81 -5.14
CA GLY A 87 -16.71 4.29 -3.78
C GLY A 87 -15.48 5.15 -3.56
N GLU A 88 -15.58 6.02 -2.57
CA GLU A 88 -14.52 6.94 -2.18
C GLU A 88 -13.34 6.15 -1.58
N GLU A 89 -12.14 6.43 -2.08
CA GLU A 89 -10.89 5.95 -1.52
C GLU A 89 -10.05 7.12 -1.03
N GLY A 90 -9.31 6.89 0.05
CA GLY A 90 -8.17 7.70 0.48
C GLY A 90 -6.92 6.82 0.55
N CYS A 91 -5.76 7.44 0.78
CA CYS A 91 -4.49 6.73 0.90
C CYS A 91 -3.63 7.37 1.99
N LEU A 92 -3.01 6.56 2.86
CA LEU A 92 -2.14 7.07 3.92
C LEU A 92 -0.91 7.82 3.37
N SER A 93 -0.49 7.50 2.15
CA SER A 93 0.59 8.21 1.45
C SER A 93 0.13 9.49 0.74
N MET A 94 -1.16 9.82 0.77
CA MET A 94 -1.73 11.05 0.23
C MET A 94 -2.70 11.68 1.24
N PRO A 95 -2.20 12.18 2.39
CA PRO A 95 -3.06 12.69 3.45
C PRO A 95 -4.03 13.78 2.94
N GLY A 96 -5.31 13.63 3.25
CA GLY A 96 -6.36 14.57 2.86
C GLY A 96 -6.89 14.41 1.44
N VAL A 97 -6.28 13.57 0.60
CA VAL A 97 -6.73 13.33 -0.77
C VAL A 97 -7.71 12.16 -0.80
N HIS A 98 -8.93 12.42 -1.27
CA HIS A 98 -9.99 11.42 -1.41
C HIS A 98 -10.63 11.53 -2.80
N GLY A 99 -11.10 10.42 -3.34
CA GLY A 99 -11.85 10.44 -4.59
C GLY A 99 -12.50 9.10 -4.94
N ASP A 100 -13.57 9.17 -5.72
CA ASP A 100 -14.31 7.99 -6.16
C ASP A 100 -13.49 7.14 -7.15
N VAL A 101 -13.29 5.87 -6.79
CA VAL A 101 -12.58 4.89 -7.60
C VAL A 101 -13.48 3.70 -7.91
N ARG A 102 -13.44 3.28 -9.18
CA ARG A 102 -14.10 2.06 -9.66
C ARG A 102 -13.19 0.85 -9.44
N ARG A 103 -13.71 -0.15 -8.72
CA ARG A 103 -13.07 -1.43 -8.42
C ARG A 103 -13.98 -2.58 -8.87
N ALA A 104 -13.43 -3.80 -8.92
CA ALA A 104 -14.29 -4.98 -8.97
C ALA A 104 -14.95 -5.18 -7.60
N GLU A 105 -16.23 -5.53 -7.60
CA GLU A 105 -17.00 -5.79 -6.37
C GLU A 105 -16.49 -7.06 -5.66
N LYS A 106 -16.12 -8.07 -6.46
CA LYS A 106 -15.58 -9.35 -5.96
C LYS A 106 -14.31 -9.74 -6.71
N ILE A 107 -13.40 -10.38 -6.00
CA ILE A 107 -12.12 -10.88 -6.51
C ILE A 107 -11.74 -12.20 -5.83
N THR A 108 -10.89 -13.00 -6.49
CA THR A 108 -10.20 -14.13 -5.87
C THR A 108 -8.78 -13.70 -5.51
N VAL A 109 -8.39 -13.87 -4.25
CA VAL A 109 -7.02 -13.63 -3.78
C VAL A 109 -6.30 -14.97 -3.57
N ALA A 110 -5.07 -15.05 -4.06
CA ALA A 110 -4.09 -16.07 -3.70
C ALA A 110 -2.88 -15.38 -3.05
N ALA A 111 -2.49 -15.80 -1.85
CA ALA A 111 -1.39 -15.21 -1.09
C ALA A 111 -0.84 -16.20 -0.05
N PHE A 112 0.11 -15.77 0.76
CA PHE A 112 0.52 -16.47 1.98
C PHE A 112 0.26 -15.60 3.20
N ASN A 113 -0.10 -16.22 4.32
CA ASN A 113 -0.24 -15.52 5.61
C ASN A 113 1.11 -15.42 6.34
N LEU A 114 1.11 -14.80 7.53
CA LEU A 114 2.31 -14.63 8.37
C LEU A 114 2.92 -15.96 8.87
N ALA A 115 2.15 -17.05 8.91
CA ALA A 115 2.63 -18.39 9.21
C ALA A 115 3.23 -19.12 7.99
N GLY A 116 3.09 -18.54 6.78
CA GLY A 116 3.52 -19.15 5.53
C GLY A 116 2.48 -20.11 4.95
N GLU A 117 1.25 -20.10 5.46
CA GLU A 117 0.16 -20.92 4.95
C GLU A 117 -0.51 -20.23 3.76
N GLU A 118 -0.95 -21.01 2.79
CA GLU A 118 -1.63 -20.50 1.60
C GLU A 118 -3.01 -19.94 1.97
N ILE A 119 -3.28 -18.73 1.47
CA ILE A 119 -4.59 -18.12 1.44
C ILE A 119 -5.12 -18.25 0.01
N GLN A 120 -6.27 -18.90 -0.16
CA GLN A 120 -7.03 -18.85 -1.40
C GLN A 120 -8.51 -18.61 -1.07
N ALA A 121 -9.01 -17.42 -1.39
CA ALA A 121 -10.35 -17.00 -1.01
C ALA A 121 -11.01 -16.12 -2.08
N GLU A 122 -12.33 -16.25 -2.24
CA GLU A 122 -13.15 -15.22 -2.88
C GLU A 122 -13.53 -14.19 -1.80
N VAL A 123 -13.33 -12.92 -2.09
CA VAL A 123 -13.63 -11.81 -1.18
C VAL A 123 -14.42 -10.74 -1.92
N ASP A 124 -15.28 -10.04 -1.18
CA ASP A 124 -16.11 -8.96 -1.68
C ASP A 124 -16.17 -7.78 -0.71
N GLY A 125 -16.94 -6.75 -1.10
CA GLY A 125 -17.18 -5.57 -0.28
C GLY A 125 -15.89 -4.80 0.08
N LEU A 126 -15.83 -4.31 1.32
CA LEU A 126 -14.72 -3.48 1.78
C LEU A 126 -13.37 -4.21 1.70
N LEU A 127 -13.32 -5.49 2.07
CA LEU A 127 -12.08 -6.26 2.02
C LEU A 127 -11.58 -6.39 0.57
N ALA A 128 -12.45 -6.65 -0.40
CA ALA A 128 -12.06 -6.69 -1.80
C ALA A 128 -11.51 -5.34 -2.30
N ARG A 129 -12.08 -4.22 -1.85
CA ARG A 129 -11.57 -2.87 -2.17
C ARG A 129 -10.19 -2.63 -1.58
N ILE A 130 -10.00 -2.92 -0.28
CA ILE A 130 -8.70 -2.78 0.40
C ILE A 130 -7.64 -3.62 -0.34
N LEU A 131 -7.91 -4.91 -0.59
CA LEU A 131 -6.95 -5.80 -1.26
C LEU A 131 -6.55 -5.30 -2.64
N GLN A 132 -7.49 -4.75 -3.42
CA GLN A 132 -7.20 -4.15 -4.72
C GLN A 132 -6.35 -2.88 -4.59
N HIS A 133 -6.64 -2.02 -3.61
CA HIS A 133 -5.87 -0.81 -3.33
C HIS A 133 -4.42 -1.14 -2.92
N GLU A 134 -4.26 -2.02 -1.94
CA GLU A 134 -2.93 -2.39 -1.45
C GLU A 134 -2.14 -3.18 -2.50
N THR A 135 -2.80 -4.02 -3.32
CA THR A 135 -2.11 -4.72 -4.41
C THR A 135 -1.63 -3.76 -5.50
N ASP A 136 -2.38 -2.70 -5.79
CA ASP A 136 -1.93 -1.66 -6.73
C ASP A 136 -0.65 -0.97 -6.25
N HIS A 137 -0.58 -0.65 -4.96
CA HIS A 137 0.65 -0.11 -4.36
C HIS A 137 1.84 -1.03 -4.65
N LEU A 138 1.69 -2.35 -4.46
CA LEU A 138 2.75 -3.31 -4.75
C LEU A 138 3.14 -3.37 -6.23
N ASP A 139 2.24 -2.98 -7.13
CA ASP A 139 2.46 -2.87 -8.57
C ASP A 139 2.94 -1.47 -9.01
N GLY A 140 3.22 -0.55 -8.06
CA GLY A 140 3.64 0.82 -8.35
C GLY A 140 2.52 1.74 -8.85
N LYS A 141 1.26 1.33 -8.67
CA LYS A 141 0.06 2.07 -9.05
C LYS A 141 -0.56 2.73 -7.82
N LEU A 142 -1.15 3.89 -8.00
CA LEU A 142 -1.79 4.67 -6.96
C LEU A 142 -3.26 4.85 -7.30
N PHE A 143 -4.13 5.04 -6.31
CA PHE A 143 -5.57 5.17 -6.56
C PHE A 143 -5.90 6.36 -7.48
N ILE A 144 -5.07 7.40 -7.46
CA ILE A 144 -5.18 8.56 -8.37
C ILE A 144 -5.06 8.18 -9.86
N ASP A 145 -4.40 7.06 -10.18
CA ASP A 145 -4.31 6.55 -11.56
C ASP A 145 -5.64 5.95 -12.06
N ARG A 146 -6.58 5.70 -11.13
CA ARG A 146 -7.90 5.10 -11.41
C ARG A 146 -9.04 6.10 -11.33
N LEU A 147 -8.76 7.36 -10.99
CA LEU A 147 -9.77 8.40 -10.93
C LEU A 147 -10.33 8.69 -12.33
N SER A 148 -11.61 9.02 -12.38
CA SER A 148 -12.18 9.64 -13.59
C SER A 148 -11.52 10.99 -13.86
N VAL A 149 -11.62 11.50 -15.09
CA VAL A 149 -11.08 12.83 -15.44
C VAL A 149 -11.59 13.91 -14.47
N THR A 150 -12.89 13.89 -14.16
CA THR A 150 -13.50 14.87 -13.26
C THR A 150 -12.97 14.74 -11.83
N ALA A 151 -12.85 13.50 -11.31
CA ALA A 151 -12.33 13.27 -9.97
C ALA A 151 -10.83 13.63 -9.86
N ALA A 152 -10.04 13.35 -10.89
CA ALA A 152 -8.63 13.74 -10.99
C ALA A 152 -8.47 15.28 -10.98
N MET A 153 -9.35 16.00 -11.67
CA MET A 153 -9.36 17.48 -11.60
C MET A 153 -9.69 17.99 -10.20
N ALA A 154 -10.59 17.33 -9.48
CA ALA A 154 -11.01 17.75 -8.14
C ALA A 154 -9.90 17.61 -7.08
N VAL A 155 -9.00 16.63 -7.24
CA VAL A 155 -7.89 16.40 -6.29
C VAL A 155 -6.59 17.10 -6.68
N ARG A 156 -6.56 17.78 -7.83
CA ARG A 156 -5.33 18.31 -8.42
C ARG A 156 -4.57 19.27 -7.50
N ASP A 157 -5.27 20.24 -6.91
CA ASP A 157 -4.63 21.25 -6.06
C ASP A 157 -3.99 20.60 -4.82
N ALA A 158 -4.66 19.61 -4.22
CA ALA A 158 -4.11 18.87 -3.09
C ALA A 158 -2.87 18.02 -3.47
N LEU A 159 -2.82 17.48 -4.68
CA LEU A 159 -1.63 16.78 -5.19
C LEU A 159 -0.48 17.75 -5.44
N GLU A 160 -0.74 18.93 -6.02
CA GLU A 160 0.26 19.98 -6.24
C GLU A 160 0.87 20.45 -4.90
N GLU A 161 0.08 20.54 -3.83
CA GLU A 161 0.57 20.84 -2.47
C GLU A 161 1.51 19.75 -1.92
N LEU A 162 1.15 18.47 -2.09
CA LEU A 162 2.01 17.35 -1.68
C LEU A 162 3.33 17.33 -2.46
N GLU A 163 3.29 17.63 -3.76
CA GLU A 163 4.48 17.74 -4.61
C GLU A 163 5.39 18.89 -4.17
N ALA A 164 4.81 20.05 -3.83
CA ALA A 164 5.56 21.19 -3.32
C ALA A 164 6.22 20.90 -1.95
N ASP A 165 5.51 20.25 -1.03
CA ASP A 165 6.05 19.82 0.27
C ASP A 165 7.21 18.82 0.09
N PHE A 166 7.03 17.83 -0.78
CA PHE A 166 8.08 16.86 -1.10
C PHE A 166 9.32 17.54 -1.71
N ALA A 167 9.13 18.43 -2.69
CA ALA A 167 10.23 19.16 -3.32
C ALA A 167 10.99 20.01 -2.30
N SER A 168 10.28 20.68 -1.38
CA SER A 168 10.86 21.44 -0.29
C SER A 168 11.70 20.56 0.65
N LYS A 169 11.12 19.46 1.15
CA LYS A 169 11.82 18.48 2.02
C LYS A 169 13.05 17.87 1.34
N ARG A 170 12.97 17.61 0.03
CA ARG A 170 14.10 17.12 -0.76
C ARG A 170 15.19 18.18 -0.95
N GLY A 171 14.80 19.43 -1.20
CA GLY A 171 15.74 20.56 -1.25
C GLY A 171 16.48 20.82 0.07
N LEU A 172 15.84 20.50 1.20
CA LEU A 172 16.43 20.56 2.55
C LEU A 172 17.26 19.32 2.92
N GLY A 173 17.31 18.30 2.06
CA GLY A 173 18.05 17.06 2.31
C GLY A 173 17.38 16.10 3.29
N HIS A 174 16.10 16.28 3.62
CA HIS A 174 15.33 15.35 4.45
C HIS A 174 14.90 14.09 3.70
N ILE A 175 14.89 14.16 2.36
CA ILE A 175 14.57 13.03 1.47
C ILE A 175 15.80 12.76 0.60
N ALA A 176 16.19 11.48 0.53
CA ALA A 176 17.34 11.04 -0.24
C ALA A 176 17.16 11.25 -1.76
N SER A 177 18.24 11.18 -2.51
CA SER A 177 18.17 11.23 -3.98
C SER A 177 17.52 9.97 -4.54
N ASP A 178 16.95 10.05 -5.75
CA ASP A 178 16.36 8.86 -6.40
C ASP A 178 17.39 7.74 -6.60
N ALA A 179 18.65 8.09 -6.84
CA ALA A 179 19.74 7.12 -6.98
C ALA A 179 20.02 6.39 -5.66
N ASP A 180 20.02 7.12 -4.53
CA ASP A 180 20.23 6.53 -3.20
C ASP A 180 19.02 5.68 -2.79
N ILE A 181 17.80 6.15 -3.07
CA ILE A 181 16.57 5.39 -2.83
C ILE A 181 16.60 4.09 -3.65
N ALA A 182 16.85 4.17 -4.96
CA ALA A 182 16.91 3.00 -5.83
C ALA A 182 17.97 1.99 -5.37
N LYS A 183 19.16 2.47 -4.97
CA LYS A 183 20.20 1.62 -4.41
C LYS A 183 19.74 0.92 -3.12
N ARG A 184 19.14 1.66 -2.18
CA ARG A 184 18.62 1.10 -0.93
C ARG A 184 17.55 0.04 -1.18
N LEU A 185 16.63 0.29 -2.13
CA LEU A 185 15.62 -0.70 -2.51
C LEU A 185 16.26 -1.96 -3.10
N ALA A 186 17.25 -1.82 -3.99
CA ALA A 186 17.97 -2.96 -4.54
C ALA A 186 18.71 -3.78 -3.47
N ASP A 187 19.33 -3.11 -2.49
CA ASP A 187 20.00 -3.78 -1.36
C ASP A 187 18.97 -4.56 -0.50
N LEU A 188 17.79 -3.99 -0.24
CA LEU A 188 16.71 -4.66 0.49
C LEU A 188 16.15 -5.87 -0.28
N GLU A 189 15.96 -5.75 -1.59
CA GLU A 189 15.52 -6.85 -2.44
C GLU A 189 16.48 -8.05 -2.36
N GLN A 190 17.79 -7.82 -2.42
CA GLN A 190 18.80 -8.88 -2.34
C GLN A 190 18.75 -9.67 -1.03
N LEU A 191 18.27 -9.09 0.06
CA LEU A 191 18.19 -9.76 1.37
C LEU A 191 17.08 -10.82 1.44
N ARG A 192 16.00 -10.68 0.65
CA ARG A 192 14.74 -11.42 0.86
C ARG A 192 13.99 -11.89 -0.38
N THR A 193 14.39 -11.49 -1.59
CA THR A 193 13.64 -11.71 -2.84
C THR A 193 14.43 -12.51 -3.86
#